data_AF-A0A7S0V6W4-F1
#
_entry.id   AF-A0A7S0V6W4-F1
#
_cell.length_a   1.000
_cell.length_b   1.000
_cell.length_c   1.000
_cell.angle_alpha   90.00
_cell.angle_beta   90.00
_cell.angle_gamma   90.00
#
_symmetry.space_group_name_H-M   'P 1'
#
loop_
_entity.id
_entity.type
_entity.pdbx_description
1 polymer ?
#
loop_
_entity_poly.entity_id
_entity_poly.type
_entity_poly.pdbx_seq_one_letter_code
_entity_poly.pdbx_strand_id
1 'polypeptide(L)'
;MADAAEFRGVCHALREIGVSEEERLQVFSLLSGVLWLGNLEFEANEADHNNDSTKVKQNPALTHASHLLGVSQTLLVSALTTKRIQAAGEIIVKLLSVEESRDSRDALAKAIYAAVFDWIVMAINRRLDI
;
A
#
# COMPACT_ATOMS: atom_id res chain seq x y z
N MET A 1 19.36 -6.78 -18.00
CA MET A 1 19.95 -5.59 -18.67
C MET A 1 18.89 -4.74 -19.36
N ALA A 2 17.77 -5.32 -19.84
CA ALA A 2 16.64 -4.57 -20.42
C ALA A 2 15.94 -3.67 -19.38
N ASP A 3 15.53 -4.20 -18.22
CA ASP A 3 14.74 -3.44 -17.22
C ASP A 3 15.44 -2.18 -16.72
N ALA A 4 16.76 -2.22 -16.54
CA ALA A 4 17.53 -1.05 -16.11
C ALA A 4 17.57 0.04 -17.19
N ALA A 5 17.57 -0.35 -18.47
CA ALA A 5 17.52 0.59 -19.58
C ALA A 5 16.10 1.16 -19.75
N GLU A 6 15.07 0.32 -19.64
CA GLU A 6 13.66 0.72 -19.67
C GLU A 6 13.33 1.68 -18.52
N PHE A 7 13.78 1.38 -17.29
CA PHE A 7 13.62 2.26 -16.14
C PHE A 7 14.25 3.63 -16.38
N ARG A 8 15.46 3.69 -16.96
CA ARG A 8 16.07 4.97 -17.35
C ARG A 8 15.23 5.71 -18.40
N GLY A 9 14.67 4.98 -19.35
CA GLY A 9 13.74 5.53 -20.34
C GLY A 9 12.49 6.12 -19.70
N VAL A 10 11.85 5.42 -18.76
CA VAL A 10 10.69 5.91 -18.01
C VAL A 10 11.05 7.15 -17.19
N CYS A 11 12.17 7.13 -16.47
CA CYS A 11 12.64 8.30 -15.70
C CYS A 11 12.90 9.52 -16.58
N HIS A 12 13.49 9.32 -17.76
CA HIS A 12 13.69 10.38 -18.73
C HIS A 12 12.35 10.92 -19.23
N ALA A 13 11.43 10.05 -19.67
CA ALA A 13 10.11 10.46 -20.14
C ALA A 13 9.31 11.23 -19.08
N LEU A 14 9.29 10.77 -17.82
CA LEU A 14 8.65 11.45 -16.69
C LEU A 14 9.24 12.86 -16.47
N ARG A 15 10.55 13.02 -16.65
CA ARG A 15 11.20 14.34 -16.55
C ARG A 15 10.80 15.27 -17.70
N GLU A 16 10.74 14.77 -18.94
CA GLU A 16 10.34 15.57 -20.11
C GLU A 16 8.90 16.07 -19.97
N ILE A 17 8.00 15.26 -19.39
CA ILE A 17 6.62 15.70 -19.07
C ILE A 17 6.55 16.55 -17.79
N GLY A 18 7.68 17.00 -17.24
CA GLY A 18 7.71 17.94 -16.11
C GLY A 18 7.44 17.38 -14.73
N VAL A 19 7.43 16.06 -14.57
CA VAL A 19 7.42 15.48 -13.23
C VAL A 19 8.76 15.79 -12.57
N SER A 20 8.74 16.47 -11.44
CA SER A 20 9.92 16.83 -10.67
C SER A 20 10.64 15.61 -10.10
N GLU A 21 11.89 15.78 -9.67
CA GLU A 21 12.62 14.70 -9.02
C GLU A 21 11.96 14.24 -7.73
N GLU A 22 11.45 15.18 -6.94
CA GLU A 22 10.73 14.90 -5.71
C GLU A 22 9.46 14.08 -5.97
N GLU A 23 8.65 14.47 -6.96
CA GLU A 23 7.44 13.72 -7.33
C GLU A 23 7.79 12.30 -7.83
N ARG A 24 8.86 12.13 -8.63
CA ARG A 24 9.32 10.79 -9.04
C ARG A 24 9.74 9.95 -7.84
N LEU A 25 10.49 10.53 -6.89
CA LEU A 25 10.90 9.84 -5.66
C LEU A 25 9.69 9.44 -4.81
N GLN A 26 8.66 10.28 -4.71
CA GLN A 26 7.41 9.95 -4.03
C GLN A 26 6.70 8.76 -4.69
N VAL A 27 6.59 8.76 -6.03
CA VAL A 27 6.04 7.63 -6.79
C VAL A 27 6.83 6.34 -6.52
N PHE A 28 8.16 6.40 -6.59
CA PHE A 28 8.99 5.22 -6.32
C PHE A 28 8.93 4.78 -4.86
N SER A 29 8.77 5.71 -3.92
CA SER A 29 8.55 5.39 -2.51
C SER A 29 7.24 4.63 -2.33
N LEU A 30 6.15 5.09 -2.94
CA LEU A 30 4.84 4.41 -2.89
C LEU A 30 4.91 3.02 -3.52
N LEU A 31 5.52 2.88 -4.71
CA LEU A 31 5.70 1.58 -5.37
C LEU A 31 6.57 0.63 -4.54
N SER A 32 7.63 1.13 -3.92
CA SER A 32 8.45 0.36 -2.98
C SER A 32 7.64 -0.06 -1.75
N GLY A 33 6.77 0.83 -1.25
CA GLY A 33 5.82 0.54 -0.18
C GLY A 33 4.88 -0.62 -0.54
N VAL A 34 4.37 -0.67 -1.78
CA VAL A 34 3.55 -1.78 -2.29
C VAL A 34 4.33 -3.11 -2.31
N LEU A 35 5.61 -3.09 -2.74
CA LEU A 35 6.46 -4.28 -2.72
C LEU A 35 6.68 -4.80 -1.30
N TRP A 36 6.96 -3.91 -0.35
CA TRP A 36 7.10 -4.28 1.06
C TRP A 36 5.79 -4.74 1.69
N LEU A 37 4.65 -4.15 1.32
CA LEU A 37 3.33 -4.63 1.74
C LEU A 37 3.14 -6.10 1.35
N GLY A 38 3.52 -6.49 0.12
CA GLY A 38 3.41 -7.87 -0.35
C GLY A 38 4.17 -8.89 0.50
N ASN A 39 5.22 -8.46 1.21
CA ASN A 39 6.03 -9.28 2.10
C ASN A 39 5.46 -9.37 3.54
N LEU A 40 4.30 -8.78 3.80
CA LEU A 40 3.62 -8.94 5.09
C LEU A 40 3.01 -10.33 5.22
N GLU A 41 3.30 -10.97 6.34
CA GLU A 41 2.75 -12.27 6.74
C GLU A 41 1.76 -12.07 7.89
N PHE A 42 0.67 -12.83 7.84
CA PHE A 42 -0.37 -12.84 8.86
C PHE A 42 -0.42 -14.21 9.52
N GLU A 43 -0.55 -14.22 10.84
CA GLU A 43 -0.69 -15.42 11.66
C GLU A 43 -2.01 -15.39 12.40
N ALA A 44 -2.60 -16.56 12.63
CA ALA A 44 -3.81 -16.63 13.42
C ALA A 44 -3.47 -16.42 14.90
N ASN A 45 -4.37 -15.74 15.60
CA ASN A 45 -4.18 -15.43 17.01
C ASN A 45 -4.63 -16.63 17.86
N GLU A 46 -3.68 -17.45 18.31
CA GLU A 46 -3.95 -18.66 19.10
C GLU A 46 -4.66 -18.39 20.45
N ALA A 47 -4.66 -17.14 20.92
CA ALA A 47 -5.40 -16.74 22.11
C ALA A 47 -6.93 -16.67 21.88
N ASP A 48 -7.36 -16.75 20.62
CA ASP A 48 -8.76 -16.74 20.22
C ASP A 48 -9.21 -18.17 19.90
N HIS A 49 -10.08 -18.75 20.73
CA HIS A 49 -10.49 -20.15 20.62
C HIS A 49 -11.19 -20.51 19.31
N ASN A 50 -11.62 -19.51 18.53
CA ASN A 50 -12.26 -19.70 17.24
C ASN A 50 -11.31 -19.46 16.05
N ASN A 51 -10.05 -19.11 16.28
CA ASN A 51 -9.04 -18.77 15.25
C ASN A 51 -9.48 -17.66 14.27
N ASP A 52 -10.41 -16.81 14.71
CA ASP A 52 -11.11 -15.80 13.90
C ASP A 52 -10.42 -14.42 13.91
N SER A 53 -9.32 -14.29 14.65
CA SER A 53 -8.51 -13.07 14.70
C SER A 53 -7.08 -13.30 14.22
N THR A 54 -6.48 -12.30 13.56
CA THR A 54 -5.10 -12.34 13.06
C THR A 54 -4.19 -11.35 13.77
N LYS A 55 -2.89 -11.66 13.71
CA LYS A 55 -1.81 -10.73 14.01
C LYS A 55 -0.91 -10.62 12.78
N VAL A 56 -0.33 -9.44 12.59
CA VAL A 56 0.76 -9.25 11.62
C VAL A 56 2.03 -9.80 12.26
N LYS A 57 2.70 -10.72 11.58
CA LYS A 57 3.99 -11.24 12.02
C LYS A 57 5.00 -10.09 12.03
N GLN A 58 5.69 -9.94 13.15
CA GLN A 58 6.71 -8.90 13.29
C GLN A 58 7.88 -9.22 12.34
N ASN A 59 7.99 -8.45 11.26
CA ASN A 59 9.05 -8.56 10.29
C ASN A 59 9.51 -7.16 9.83
N PRO A 60 10.71 -7.05 9.22
CA PRO A 60 11.18 -5.77 8.71
C PRO A 60 10.25 -5.14 7.67
N ALA A 61 9.44 -5.95 6.98
CA ALA A 61 8.53 -5.47 5.94
C ALA A 61 7.47 -4.52 6.50
N LEU A 62 6.97 -4.74 7.72
CA LEU A 62 6.04 -3.81 8.37
C LEU A 62 6.65 -2.43 8.58
N THR A 63 7.90 -2.38 9.05
CA THR A 63 8.59 -1.11 9.29
C THR A 63 8.89 -0.38 7.98
N HIS A 64 9.37 -1.10 6.96
CA HIS A 64 9.64 -0.51 5.66
C HIS A 64 8.36 -0.04 4.95
N ALA A 65 7.31 -0.85 4.94
CA ALA A 65 6.02 -0.48 4.34
C ALA A 65 5.42 0.75 5.02
N SER A 66 5.37 0.79 6.35
CA SER A 66 4.81 1.95 7.07
C SER A 66 5.59 3.23 6.80
N HIS A 67 6.92 3.15 6.77
CA HIS A 67 7.78 4.31 6.51
C HIS A 67 7.61 4.84 5.08
N LEU A 68 7.64 3.95 4.08
CA LEU A 68 7.54 4.32 2.66
C LEU A 68 6.15 4.86 2.28
N LEU A 69 5.10 4.36 2.96
CA LEU A 69 3.72 4.83 2.79
C LEU A 69 3.40 6.07 3.65
N GLY A 70 4.31 6.49 4.53
CA GLY A 70 4.12 7.66 5.40
C GLY A 70 3.04 7.48 6.47
N VAL A 71 2.80 6.25 6.94
CA VAL A 71 1.78 5.92 7.96
C VAL A 71 2.43 5.30 9.19
N SER A 72 1.75 5.38 10.35
CA SER A 72 2.23 4.67 11.52
C SER A 72 2.03 3.15 11.38
N GLN A 73 2.94 2.36 11.96
CA GLN A 73 2.81 0.91 11.98
C GLN A 73 1.50 0.46 12.64
N THR A 74 1.09 1.14 13.71
CA THR A 74 -0.16 0.83 14.42
C THR A 74 -1.40 1.04 13.56
N LEU A 75 -1.44 2.12 12.78
CA LEU A 75 -2.54 2.38 11.86
C LEU A 75 -2.55 1.37 10.71
N LEU A 76 -1.36 1.05 10.16
CA LEU A 76 -1.25 0.06 9.10
C LEU A 76 -1.71 -1.33 9.57
N VAL A 77 -1.26 -1.78 10.73
CA VAL A 77 -1.71 -3.07 11.32
C VAL A 77 -3.22 -3.05 11.54
N SER A 78 -3.76 -1.98 12.14
CA SER A 78 -5.20 -1.85 12.38
C SER A 78 -6.01 -1.91 11.07
N ALA A 79 -5.56 -1.20 10.04
CA ALA A 79 -6.20 -1.20 8.72
C ALA A 79 -6.18 -2.57 8.04
N LEU A 80 -5.17 -3.40 8.30
CA LEU A 80 -5.03 -4.74 7.71
C LEU A 80 -5.68 -5.85 8.53
N THR A 81 -5.98 -5.62 9.81
CA THR A 81 -6.46 -6.66 10.74
C THR A 81 -7.84 -6.38 11.33
N THR A 82 -8.41 -5.21 11.08
CA THR A 82 -9.72 -4.82 11.63
C THR A 82 -10.65 -4.30 10.55
N LYS A 83 -11.95 -4.52 10.75
CA LYS A 83 -13.02 -3.94 9.96
C LYS A 83 -13.98 -3.19 10.87
N ARG A 84 -14.22 -1.92 10.55
CA ARG A 84 -15.24 -1.11 11.20
C ARG A 84 -16.58 -1.33 10.51
N ILE A 85 -17.57 -1.75 11.28
CA ILE A 85 -18.94 -1.99 10.82
C ILE A 85 -19.83 -1.00 11.57
N GLN A 86 -20.53 -0.14 10.84
CA GLN A 86 -21.53 0.75 11.41
C GLN A 86 -22.90 0.08 11.33
N ALA A 87 -23.51 -0.20 12.48
CA ALA A 87 -24.82 -0.83 12.57
C ALA A 87 -25.67 -0.10 13.60
N ALA A 88 -26.89 0.30 13.22
CA ALA A 88 -27.88 0.92 14.11
C ALA A 88 -27.37 2.10 14.96
N GLY A 89 -26.40 2.88 14.46
CA GLY A 89 -25.82 4.03 15.16
C GLY A 89 -24.55 3.72 15.97
N GLU A 90 -24.16 2.45 16.08
CA GLU A 90 -22.95 2.01 16.79
C GLU A 90 -21.84 1.63 15.81
N ILE A 91 -20.58 1.80 16.23
CA ILE A 91 -19.39 1.36 15.49
C ILE A 91 -18.85 0.10 16.16
N ILE A 92 -18.97 -1.03 15.48
CA ILE A 92 -18.43 -2.31 15.90
C ILE A 92 -17.10 -2.52 15.19
N VAL A 93 -16.03 -2.81 15.93
CA VAL A 93 -14.72 -3.18 15.38
C VAL A 93 -14.61 -4.70 15.43
N LYS A 94 -14.60 -5.34 14.25
CA LYS A 94 -14.38 -6.77 14.09
C LYS A 94 -12.92 -7.04 13.73
N LEU A 95 -12.29 -8.03 14.36
CA LEU A 95 -11.01 -8.56 13.93
C LEU A 95 -11.21 -9.44 12.68
N LEU A 96 -10.33 -9.27 11.70
CA LEU A 96 -10.34 -10.05 10.47
C LEU A 96 -9.73 -11.43 10.73
N SER A 97 -10.09 -12.41 9.90
CA SER A 97 -9.38 -13.68 9.75
C SER A 97 -8.11 -13.52 8.89
N VAL A 98 -7.21 -14.51 8.92
CA VAL A 98 -5.94 -14.47 8.15
C VAL A 98 -6.19 -14.23 6.66
N GLU A 99 -7.22 -14.87 6.09
CA GLU A 99 -7.60 -14.71 4.70
C GLU A 99 -8.14 -13.30 4.42
N GLU A 100 -9.07 -12.81 5.24
CA GLU A 100 -9.59 -11.43 5.11
C GLU A 100 -8.48 -10.37 5.25
N SER A 101 -7.48 -10.59 6.11
CA SER A 101 -6.31 -9.71 6.24
C SER A 101 -5.42 -9.72 5.00
N ARG A 102 -5.23 -10.88 4.35
CA ARG A 102 -4.50 -10.97 3.08
C ARG A 102 -5.24 -10.25 1.96
N ASP A 103 -6.55 -10.44 1.89
CA ASP A 103 -7.41 -9.73 0.94
C ASP A 103 -7.35 -8.21 1.17
N SER A 104 -7.37 -7.78 2.43
CA SER A 104 -7.25 -6.36 2.80
C SER A 104 -5.89 -5.77 2.37
N ARG A 105 -4.80 -6.53 2.55
CA ARG A 105 -3.46 -6.14 2.07
C ARG A 105 -3.43 -5.99 0.55
N ASP A 106 -3.97 -6.97 -0.16
CA ASP A 106 -3.95 -6.99 -1.62
C ASP A 106 -4.85 -5.90 -2.20
N ALA A 107 -6.00 -5.64 -1.57
CA ALA A 107 -6.87 -4.51 -1.90
C ALA A 107 -6.16 -3.17 -1.68
N LEU A 108 -5.47 -2.99 -0.56
CA LEU A 108 -4.69 -1.79 -0.28
C LEU A 108 -3.57 -1.59 -1.31
N ALA A 109 -2.82 -2.64 -1.63
CA ALA A 109 -1.77 -2.62 -2.64
C ALA A 109 -2.31 -2.21 -4.02
N LYS A 110 -3.43 -2.80 -4.44
CA LYS A 110 -4.12 -2.45 -5.70
C LYS A 110 -4.59 -1.00 -5.70
N ALA A 111 -5.16 -0.53 -4.59
CA ALA A 111 -5.64 0.84 -4.46
C ALA A 111 -4.50 1.86 -4.56
N ILE A 112 -3.36 1.60 -3.89
CA ILE A 112 -2.17 2.46 -3.97
C ILE A 112 -1.63 2.49 -5.40
N TYR A 113 -1.48 1.32 -6.03
CA TYR A 113 -0.98 1.25 -7.41
C TYR A 113 -1.90 1.97 -8.39
N ALA A 114 -3.22 1.78 -8.27
CA ALA A 114 -4.21 2.48 -9.08
C ALA A 114 -4.12 4.00 -8.90
N ALA A 115 -4.02 4.48 -7.65
CA ALA A 115 -3.86 5.91 -7.36
C ALA A 115 -2.57 6.49 -7.95
N VAL A 116 -1.45 5.75 -7.90
CA VAL A 116 -0.19 6.16 -8.54
C VAL A 116 -0.37 6.23 -10.06
N PHE A 117 -1.01 5.23 -10.67
CA PHE A 117 -1.27 5.22 -12.10
C PHE A 117 -2.15 6.40 -12.54
N ASP A 118 -3.26 6.64 -11.84
CA ASP A 118 -4.15 7.76 -12.10
C ASP A 118 -3.43 9.11 -11.95
N TRP A 119 -2.56 9.24 -10.94
CA TRP A 119 -1.73 10.43 -10.75
C TRP A 119 -0.74 10.62 -11.91
N ILE A 120 -0.12 9.56 -12.43
CA ILE A 120 0.76 9.65 -13.61
C ILE A 120 -0.03 10.11 -14.82
N VAL A 121 -1.23 9.56 -15.05
CA VAL A 121 -2.11 9.99 -16.15
C VAL A 121 -2.48 11.46 -16.01
N MET A 122 -2.82 11.91 -14.80
CA MET A 122 -3.07 13.33 -14.52
C MET A 122 -1.82 14.19 -14.78
N ALA A 123 -0.64 13.72 -14.39
CA ALA A 123 0.63 14.44 -14.64
C ALA A 123 0.91 14.61 -16.13
N ILE A 124 0.63 13.58 -16.95
CA ILE A 124 0.72 13.65 -18.42
C ILE A 124 -0.29 14.67 -18.96
N ASN A 125 -1.55 14.59 -18.53
CA ASN A 125 -2.61 15.49 -19.02
C ASN A 125 -2.32 16.95 -18.69
N ARG A 126 -1.74 17.26 -17.52
CA ARG A 126 -1.31 18.62 -17.15
C ARG A 126 -0.34 19.25 -18.15
N ARG A 127 0.42 18.46 -18.92
CA ARG A 127 1.31 18.96 -19.98
C ARG A 127 0.62 19.17 -21.33
N LEU A 128 -0.49 18.50 -21.58
CA LEU A 128 -1.24 18.58 -22.83
C LEU A 128 -2.26 19.73 -22.82
N ASP A 129 -2.73 20.13 -21.65
CA ASP A 129 -3.67 21.25 -21.46
C ASP A 129 -2.98 22.63 -21.37
N ILE A 130 -1.71 22.72 -21.77
CA ILE A 130 -0.91 23.96 -21.90
C ILE A 130 -0.57 24.14 -23.37
#